data_AF-A0ABD0QAM5-F1
#
_entry.id   AF-A0ABD0QAM5-F1
#
_cell.length_a   1.000
_cell.length_b   1.000
_cell.length_c   1.000
_cell.angle_alpha   90.00
_cell.angle_beta   90.00
_cell.angle_gamma   90.00
#
_symmetry.space_group_name_H-M   'P 1'
#
loop_
_entity.id
_entity.type
_entity.pdbx_description
1 polymer ?
#
loop_
_entity_poly.entity_id
_entity_poly.type
_entity_poly.pdbx_seq_one_letter_code
_entity_poly.pdbx_strand_id
1 'polypeptide(L)' 'TSHTITDAYPGKEYIIQLAAKDMEIGTWSDWSVAVHATPWMEEPKPITSTTESDIIP' A
#
# COMPACT_ATOMS: atom_id res chain seq x y z
N THR A 1 -4.06 -15.14 -3.48
CA THR A 1 -5.11 -14.32 -2.82
C THR A 1 -4.49 -13.01 -2.42
N SER A 2 -5.13 -11.88 -2.69
CA SER A 2 -4.66 -10.56 -2.26
C SER A 2 -5.74 -9.92 -1.37
N HIS A 3 -5.29 -9.11 -0.40
CA HIS A 3 -6.15 -8.33 0.47
C HIS A 3 -5.66 -6.88 0.45
N THR A 4 -6.58 -5.94 0.27
CA THR A 4 -6.29 -4.51 0.29
C THR A 4 -6.70 -3.93 1.63
N ILE A 5 -5.77 -3.26 2.31
CA ILE A 5 -6.03 -2.58 3.58
C ILE A 5 -6.53 -1.18 3.26
N THR A 6 -7.82 -0.90 3.51
CA THR A 6 -8.45 0.40 3.23
C THR A 6 -8.45 1.36 4.42
N ASP A 7 -8.11 0.87 5.62
CA ASP A 7 -8.07 1.64 6.87
C ASP A 7 -6.64 2.04 7.28
N ALA A 8 -5.68 1.93 6.35
CA ALA A 8 -4.31 2.33 6.63
C ALA A 8 -4.20 3.85 6.63
N TYR A 9 -3.63 4.44 7.69
CA TYR A 9 -3.50 5.89 7.77
C TYR A 9 -2.45 6.38 6.78
N PRO A 10 -2.79 7.32 5.90
CA PRO A 10 -1.86 7.87 4.93
C PRO A 10 -0.59 8.41 5.62
N GLY A 11 0.58 8.03 5.10
CA GLY A 11 1.86 8.60 5.53
C GLY A 11 2.39 8.05 6.84
N LYS A 12 1.75 7.03 7.40
CA LYS A 12 2.29 6.21 8.48
C LYS A 12 2.98 4.99 7.89
N GLU A 13 4.18 4.67 8.34
CA GLU A 13 4.81 3.40 7.98
C GLU A 13 4.09 2.25 8.69
N TYR A 14 3.66 1.25 7.93
CA TYR A 14 3.05 0.03 8.45
C TYR A 14 3.96 -1.16 8.18
N ILE A 15 4.08 -2.02 9.18
CA ILE A 15 4.75 -3.31 9.05
C ILE A 15 3.67 -4.37 8.87
N ILE A 16 3.70 -5.07 7.74
CA ILE A 16 2.74 -6.10 7.37
C ILE A 16 3.44 -7.45 7.38
N GLN A 17 2.89 -8.40 8.14
CA GLN A 17 3.36 -9.78 8.23
C GLN A 17 2.20 -10.74 8.09
N LEU A 18 2.43 -11.85 7.40
CA LEU A 18 1.44 -12.88 7.12
C LEU A 18 1.90 -14.16 7.82
N ALA A 19 1.00 -14.81 8.55
CA ALA A 19 1.20 -16.16 9.04
C ALA A 19 0.05 -17.03 8.49
N ALA A 20 0.37 -18.21 8.00
CA ALA A 20 -0.62 -19.19 7.57
C ALA A 20 -1.01 -20.03 8.79
N LYS A 21 -2.30 -20.12 9.09
CA LYS A 21 -2.79 -21.08 10.08
C LYS A 21 -3.12 -22.37 9.37
N ASP A 22 -2.44 -23.45 9.73
CA ASP A 22 -2.91 -24.78 9.35
C ASP A 22 -4.11 -25.15 10.24
N MET A 23 -5.27 -25.35 9.62
CA MET A 23 -6.52 -25.65 10.36
C MET A 23 -6.61 -27.10 10.83
N GLU A 24 -5.78 -27.99 10.31
CA GLU A 24 -5.76 -29.41 10.65
C GLU A 24 -4.87 -29.68 11.86
N ILE A 25 -3.69 -29.07 11.90
CA ILE A 25 -2.71 -29.19 12.99
C ILE A 25 -2.91 -28.07 14.03
N GLY A 26 -3.65 -27.01 13.69
CA GLY A 26 -3.93 -25.88 14.58
C GLY A 26 -2.71 -24.99 14.87
N THR A 27 -1.62 -25.18 14.13
CA THR A 27 -0.35 -24.46 14.31
C THR A 27 -0.26 -23.33 13.29
N TRP A 28 0.24 -22.18 13.75
CA TRP A 28 0.59 -21.08 12.85
C TRP A 28 1.98 -21.32 12.27
N SER A 29 2.15 -21.03 10.98
CA SER A 29 3.46 -20.93 10.38
C SER A 29 4.28 -19.83 11.05
N ASP A 30 5.59 -19.85 10.84
CA ASP A 30 6.43 -18.68 11.13
C ASP A 30 5.88 -17.44 10.39
N TRP A 31 6.09 -16.27 11.00
CA TRP A 31 5.67 -15.01 10.39
C TRP A 31 6.47 -14.77 9.12
N SER A 32 5.79 -14.38 8.05
CA SER A 32 6.46 -13.96 6.83
C SER A 32 7.37 -12.76 7.10
N VAL A 33 8.31 -12.54 6.18
CA VAL A 33 9.17 -11.35 6.16
C VAL A 33 8.32 -10.09 6.38
N ALA A 34 8.77 -9.27 7.32
CA ALA A 34 8.18 -7.96 7.60
C ALA A 34 8.30 -7.07 6.37
N VAL A 35 7.15 -6.72 5.79
CA VAL A 35 7.08 -5.78 4.67
C VAL A 35 6.71 -4.41 5.23
N HIS A 36 7.56 -3.42 4.96
CA HIS A 36 7.29 -2.03 5.28
C HIS A 36 6.52 -1.43 4.11
N ALA A 37 5.28 -1.02 4.37
CA ALA A 37 4.43 -0.34 3.41
C ALA A 37 4.03 1.02 3.97
N THR A 38 4.28 2.06 3.19
CA THR A 38 3.73 3.39 3.44
C THR A 38 2.52 3.54 2.52
N PRO A 39 1.27 3.47 3.03
CA PRO A 39 0.08 3.69 2.23
C PRO A 39 0.18 5.10 1.64
N TRP A 40 -0.26 5.20 0.39
CA TRP A 40 -0.33 6.46 -0.33
C TRP A 40 -1.02 7.51 0.56
N MET A 41 -0.31 8.59 0.86
CA MET A 41 -0.96 9.84 1.25
C MET A 41 -1.66 10.36 0.02
N GLU A 42 -2.91 10.79 0.14
CA GLU A 42 -3.52 11.71 -0.81
C GLU A 42 -2.56 12.87 -1.07
N GLU A 43 -1.68 12.72 -2.06
CA GLU A 43 -1.05 13.83 -2.74
C GLU A 43 -2.12 14.39 -3.69
N PRO A 44 -2.29 15.72 -3.69
CA PRO A 44 -3.46 16.38 -4.20
C PRO A 44 -3.75 15.97 -5.64
N LYS A 45 -5.04 15.94 -5.97
CA LYS A 45 -5.63 15.89 -7.33
C LYS A 45 -4.58 16.29 -8.38
N PRO A 46 -4.36 15.53 -9.46
CA PRO A 46 -3.59 16.06 -10.58
C PRO A 46 -4.24 17.39 -10.96
N ILE A 47 -3.54 18.49 -10.66
CA ILE A 47 -3.97 19.80 -11.09
C ILE A 47 -3.84 19.70 -12.60
N THR A 48 -4.96 19.64 -13.30
CA THR A 48 -4.98 19.86 -14.74
C THR A 48 -4.47 21.29 -14.94
N SER A 49 -3.16 21.45 -15.15
CA SER A 49 -2.53 22.71 -15.47
C SER A 49 -1.49 22.42 -16.54
N THR A 50 -2.03 22.32 -17.76
CA THR A 50 -1.49 22.93 -18.96
C THR A 50 -0.03 22.59 -19.29
N THR A 51 0.15 21.48 -20.01
CA THR A 51 1.08 21.52 -21.15
C THR A 51 0.25 21.79 -22.40
N GLU A 52 -0.32 22.99 -22.47
CA GLU A 52 -0.61 23.62 -23.75
C GLU A 52 0.76 24.06 -24.25
N SER A 53 1.42 23.17 -24.99
CA SER A 53 2.57 23.51 -25.82
C SER A 53 2.07 24.26 -27.05
N ASP A 54 1.45 25.41 -26.82
CA ASP A 54 1.47 26.56 -27.71
C ASP A 54 2.26 27.55 -26.85
N ILE A 55 3.45 28.05 -27.21
CA ILE A 55 3.66 28.99 -28.29
C ILE A 55 5.18 29.35 -28.41
N ILE A 56 5.65 29.55 -29.66
CA ILE A 56 6.60 30.59 -30.16
C ILE A 56 8.13 30.32 -30.11
N PRO A 57 8.95 30.74 -31.12
CA PRO A 57 8.67 31.58 -32.32
C PRO A 57 8.88 30.91 -33.68
#